data_AF-A0A350SM72-F1
#
_entry.id   AF-A0A350SM72-F1
#
_cell.length_a   1.000
_cell.length_b   1.000
_cell.length_c   1.000
_cell.angle_alpha   90.00
_cell.angle_beta   90.00
_cell.angle_gamma   90.00
#
_symmetry.space_group_name_H-M   'P 1'
#
loop_
_entity.id
_entity.type
_entity.pdbx_description
1 polymer ?
#
loop_
_entity_poly.entity_id
_entity_poly.type
_entity_poly.pdbx_seq_one_letter_code
_entity_poly.pdbx_strand_id
1 'polypeptide(L)'
;MQLDIPPLVAGGSRWSFKLLWPGTLLESDEVGVRVETLVSELLRLRWQSGLHLILHARGNPLLRQQVTLTSGRAVTAAFMATGRVLVFDEQTGRTLARSVPCKPFELDPQFIPPVCEVGEVLP
;
A
#
# COMPACT_ATOMS: atom_id res chain seq x y z
N MET A 1 11.30 6.65 0.93
CA MET A 1 11.14 6.47 2.38
C MET A 1 11.51 5.04 2.71
N GLN A 2 12.28 4.80 3.76
CA GLN A 2 12.68 3.47 4.20
C GLN A 2 12.08 3.22 5.58
N LEU A 3 11.39 2.09 5.75
CA LEU A 3 10.86 1.65 7.05
C LEU A 3 11.50 0.30 7.38
N ASP A 4 12.30 0.29 8.44
CA ASP A 4 12.87 -0.95 8.99
C ASP A 4 11.87 -1.56 9.97
N ILE A 5 11.45 -2.78 9.70
CA ILE A 5 10.43 -3.48 10.49
C ILE A 5 11.15 -4.51 11.36
N PRO A 6 10.87 -4.54 12.68
CA PRO A 6 11.49 -5.50 13.58
C PRO A 6 11.27 -6.93 13.12
N PRO A 7 12.23 -7.82 13.36
CA PRO A 7 12.16 -9.14 12.81
C PRO A 7 11.02 -9.98 13.39
N LEU A 8 10.37 -10.76 12.53
CA LEU A 8 9.36 -11.75 12.93
C LEU A 8 10.05 -13.11 13.09
N VAL A 9 9.76 -13.82 14.16
CA VAL A 9 10.18 -15.21 14.34
C VAL A 9 9.05 -16.12 13.87
N ALA A 10 9.25 -16.80 12.75
CA ALA A 10 8.32 -17.78 12.22
C ALA A 10 9.05 -19.11 12.03
N GLY A 11 8.55 -20.18 12.65
CA GLY A 11 9.12 -21.53 12.50
C GLY A 11 10.56 -21.70 12.98
N GLY A 12 11.05 -20.84 13.90
CA GLY A 12 12.42 -20.91 14.44
C GLY A 12 13.46 -20.10 13.65
N SER A 13 13.08 -19.47 12.54
CA SER A 13 13.95 -18.56 11.78
C SER A 13 13.54 -17.10 12.01
N ARG A 14 14.52 -16.22 12.19
CA ARG A 14 14.32 -14.78 12.35
C ARG A 14 14.41 -14.09 10.99
N TRP A 15 13.37 -13.35 10.64
CA TRP A 15 13.27 -12.63 9.37
C TRP A 15 13.24 -11.14 9.62
N SER A 16 14.14 -10.38 9.01
CA SER A 16 14.10 -8.91 8.97
C SER A 16 13.36 -8.43 7.72
N PHE A 17 12.62 -7.33 7.85
CA PHE A 17 11.77 -6.81 6.79
C PHE A 17 12.08 -5.33 6.56
N LYS A 18 12.23 -4.95 5.29
CA LYS A 18 12.44 -3.56 4.89
C LYS A 18 11.44 -3.19 3.81
N LEU A 19 10.60 -2.20 4.09
CA LEU A 19 9.68 -1.68 3.08
C LEU A 19 10.45 -0.75 2.14
N LEU A 20 10.57 -1.19 0.89
CA LEU A 20 11.08 -0.44 -0.26
C LEU A 20 9.95 0.29 -0.97
N TRP A 21 10.32 1.40 -1.59
CA TRP A 21 9.39 2.27 -2.27
C TRP A 21 9.39 2.03 -3.79
N PRO A 22 8.21 1.88 -4.45
CA PRO A 22 6.86 1.78 -3.89
C PRO A 22 6.43 0.32 -3.59
N GLY A 23 5.94 0.06 -2.37
CA GLY A 23 5.13 -1.13 -2.06
C GLY A 23 5.80 -2.49 -2.18
N THR A 24 7.13 -2.56 -2.13
CA THR A 24 7.88 -3.81 -2.18
C THR A 24 8.54 -4.05 -0.83
N LEU A 25 8.43 -5.26 -0.29
CA LEU A 25 9.12 -5.68 0.92
C LEU A 25 10.36 -6.46 0.53
N LEU A 26 11.50 -6.03 1.05
CA LEU A 26 12.71 -6.83 1.08
C LEU A 26 12.71 -7.64 2.38
N GLU A 27 12.62 -8.94 2.25
CA GLU A 27 12.71 -9.91 3.35
C GLU A 27 14.14 -10.43 3.42
N SER A 28 14.71 -10.53 4.61
CA SER A 28 16.05 -11.07 4.80
C SER A 28 16.12 -11.97 6.03
N ASP A 29 16.50 -13.23 5.84
CA ASP A 29 16.72 -14.17 6.94
C ASP A 29 18.11 -14.00 7.58
N GLU A 30 18.38 -14.77 8.66
CA GLU A 30 19.67 -14.75 9.36
C GLU A 30 20.85 -15.26 8.53
N VAL A 31 20.57 -15.99 7.44
CA VAL A 31 21.57 -16.58 6.54
C VAL A 31 21.86 -15.63 5.36
N GLY A 32 21.10 -14.53 5.24
CA GLY A 32 21.29 -13.49 4.24
C GLY A 32 20.49 -13.70 2.94
N VAL A 33 19.55 -14.65 2.90
CA VAL A 33 18.64 -14.84 1.76
C VAL A 33 17.74 -13.62 1.63
N ARG A 34 17.70 -13.02 0.45
CA ARG A 34 16.89 -11.83 0.16
C ARG A 34 15.75 -12.18 -0.79
N VAL A 35 14.52 -11.87 -0.38
CA VAL A 35 13.32 -12.06 -1.21
C VAL A 35 12.62 -10.72 -1.35
N GLU A 36 12.26 -10.37 -2.58
CA GLU A 36 11.40 -9.23 -2.87
C GLU A 36 9.95 -9.71 -2.99
N THR A 37 9.09 -9.16 -2.14
CA THR A 37 7.67 -9.51 -2.09
C THR A 37 6.84 -8.25 -2.25
N LEU A 38 5.89 -8.26 -3.17
CA LEU A 38 4.91 -7.17 -3.26
C LEU A 38 4.04 -7.14 -2.00
N VAL A 39 3.82 -5.96 -1.43
CA VAL A 39 2.97 -5.78 -0.24
C VAL A 39 1.56 -6.34 -0.46
N SER A 40 1.02 -6.22 -1.67
CA SER A 40 -0.28 -6.79 -2.05
C SER A 40 -0.32 -8.32 -1.90
N GLU A 41 0.73 -9.01 -2.33
CA GLU A 41 0.86 -10.46 -2.22
C GLU A 41 1.10 -10.90 -0.78
N LEU A 42 1.87 -10.14 -0.01
CA LEU A 42 2.08 -10.43 1.42
C LEU A 42 0.75 -10.40 2.18
N LEU A 43 -0.05 -9.35 1.99
CA LEU A 43 -1.35 -9.19 2.65
C LEU A 43 -2.32 -10.31 2.27
N ARG A 44 -2.25 -10.81 1.03
CA ARG A 44 -3.10 -11.89 0.53
C ARG A 44 -2.69 -13.27 1.04
N LEU A 45 -1.39 -13.60 0.97
CA LEU A 45 -0.88 -14.95 1.16
C LEU A 45 -0.40 -15.21 2.60
N ARG A 46 0.04 -14.18 3.32
CA ARG A 46 0.69 -14.29 4.64
C ARG A 46 0.18 -13.23 5.60
N TRP A 47 -1.09 -13.39 6.02
CA TRP A 47 -1.82 -12.40 6.82
C TRP A 47 -1.12 -12.00 8.14
N GLN A 48 -0.39 -12.92 8.79
CA GLN A 48 0.36 -12.64 10.03
C GLN A 48 1.52 -11.66 9.80
N SER A 49 2.30 -11.89 8.75
CA SER A 49 3.36 -10.97 8.30
C SER A 49 2.77 -9.64 7.84
N GLY A 50 1.61 -9.68 7.18
CA GLY A 50 0.84 -8.49 6.80
C GLY A 50 0.38 -7.65 8.00
N LEU A 51 -0.11 -8.29 9.07
CA LEU A 51 -0.48 -7.62 10.31
C LEU A 51 0.74 -6.99 11.00
N HIS A 52 1.87 -7.69 11.01
CA HIS A 52 3.13 -7.18 11.57
C HIS A 52 3.61 -5.92 10.83
N LEU A 53 3.57 -5.95 9.49
CA LEU A 53 3.83 -4.77 8.65
C LEU A 53 2.93 -3.59 9.02
N ILE A 54 1.62 -3.83 9.14
CA ILE A 54 0.62 -2.82 9.49
C ILE A 54 0.91 -2.19 10.86
N LEU A 55 1.19 -2.99 11.88
CA LEU A 55 1.47 -2.51 13.24
C LEU A 55 2.71 -1.61 13.29
N HIS A 56 3.73 -1.93 12.50
CA HIS A 56 5.00 -1.20 12.50
C HIS A 56 5.05 0.02 11.57
N ALA A 57 4.15 0.10 10.58
CA ALA A 57 4.14 1.22 9.66
C ALA A 57 3.65 2.53 10.27
N ARG A 58 3.03 2.56 11.46
CA ARG A 58 2.75 3.78 12.27
C ARG A 58 2.14 4.96 11.48
N GLY A 59 1.22 4.69 10.56
CA GLY A 59 0.57 5.72 9.73
C GLY A 59 1.29 6.06 8.44
N ASN A 60 2.40 5.38 8.12
CA ASN A 60 3.03 5.47 6.82
C ASN A 60 2.25 4.70 5.74
N PRO A 61 2.25 5.18 4.49
CA PRO A 61 1.70 4.44 3.36
C PRO A 61 2.52 3.17 3.10
N LEU A 62 1.83 2.04 3.00
CA LEU A 62 2.38 0.71 2.72
C LEU A 62 2.53 0.46 1.21
N LEU A 63 1.55 0.93 0.44
CA LEU A 63 1.55 0.89 -1.02
C LEU A 63 1.20 2.29 -1.51
N ARG A 64 1.88 2.74 -2.57
CA ARG A 64 1.52 3.95 -3.29
C ARG A 64 1.48 3.64 -4.78
N GLN A 65 0.39 3.99 -5.43
CA GLN A 65 0.23 3.88 -6.86
C GLN A 65 -0.15 5.26 -7.39
N GLN A 66 0.65 5.76 -8.32
CA GLN A 66 0.33 6.97 -9.05
C GLN A 66 -0.53 6.59 -10.26
N VAL A 67 -1.59 7.35 -10.48
CA VAL A 67 -2.49 7.20 -11.62
C VAL A 67 -2.64 8.55 -12.28
N THR A 68 -2.43 8.60 -13.58
CA THR A 68 -2.72 9.81 -14.37
C THR A 68 -4.18 9.75 -14.80
N LEU A 69 -4.95 10.75 -14.38
CA LEU A 69 -6.33 10.93 -14.79
C LEU A 69 -6.41 11.27 -16.28
N THR A 70 -7.58 11.08 -16.89
CA THR A 70 -7.84 11.46 -18.30
C THR A 70 -7.64 12.95 -18.57
N SER A 71 -7.75 13.79 -17.53
CA SER A 71 -7.43 15.22 -17.58
C SER A 71 -5.92 15.53 -17.64
N GLY A 72 -5.05 14.52 -17.58
CA GLY A 72 -3.58 14.68 -17.48
C GLY A 72 -3.08 14.96 -16.06
N ARG A 73 -3.99 15.11 -15.09
CA ARG A 73 -3.67 15.34 -13.67
C ARG A 73 -3.21 14.04 -13.02
N ALA A 74 -2.09 14.06 -12.31
CA ALA A 74 -1.61 12.90 -11.55
C ALA A 74 -2.23 12.87 -10.14
N VAL A 75 -2.77 11.71 -9.76
CA VAL A 75 -3.24 11.43 -8.40
C VAL A 75 -2.48 10.26 -7.83
N THR A 76 -2.37 10.22 -6.51
CA THR A 76 -1.84 9.07 -5.78
C THR A 76 -2.96 8.36 -5.06
N ALA A 77 -3.05 7.04 -5.26
CA ALA A 77 -3.70 6.14 -4.33
C ALA A 77 -2.67 5.56 -3.35
N ALA A 78 -2.95 5.61 -2.05
CA ALA A 78 -2.11 5.08 -1.00
C ALA A 78 -2.88 4.13 -0.10
N PHE A 79 -2.36 2.92 0.10
CA PHE A 79 -2.84 2.01 1.14
C PHE A 79 -2.09 2.30 2.43
N MET A 80 -2.81 2.80 3.43
CA MET A 80 -2.25 3.20 4.72
C MET A 80 -2.14 2.00 5.65
N ALA A 81 -1.18 2.06 6.57
CA ALA A 81 -1.08 1.11 7.67
C ALA A 81 -2.38 0.93 8.46
N THR A 82 -3.23 1.96 8.53
CA THR A 82 -4.55 1.91 9.18
C THR A 82 -5.58 1.05 8.45
N GLY A 83 -5.20 0.38 7.35
CA GLY A 83 -6.11 -0.38 6.48
C GLY A 83 -6.98 0.51 5.60
N ARG A 84 -6.74 1.83 5.60
CA ARG A 84 -7.48 2.80 4.80
C ARG A 84 -6.79 3.03 3.46
N VAL A 85 -7.58 3.22 2.42
CA VAL A 85 -7.09 3.70 1.12
C VAL A 85 -7.37 5.20 1.07
N LEU A 86 -6.38 5.99 0.69
CA LEU A 86 -6.52 7.42 0.44
C LEU A 86 -6.14 7.70 -1.01
N VAL A 87 -6.97 8.45 -1.72
CA VAL A 87 -6.61 9.05 -3.00
C VAL A 87 -6.39 10.53 -2.75
N PHE A 88 -5.24 11.06 -3.13
CA PHE A 88 -4.93 12.47 -2.96
C PHE A 88 -4.16 13.02 -4.17
N ASP A 89 -4.28 14.32 -4.37
CA ASP A 89 -3.49 15.05 -5.33
C ASP A 89 -2.13 15.40 -4.73
N GLU A 90 -1.04 15.06 -5.42
CA GLU A 90 0.31 15.30 -4.90
C GLU A 90 0.72 16.77 -4.90
N GLN A 91 0.25 17.55 -5.87
CA GLN A 91 0.63 18.94 -6.04
C GLN A 91 0.01 19.81 -4.95
N THR A 92 -1.23 19.51 -4.57
CA THR A 92 -2.04 20.28 -3.63
C THR A 92 -2.12 19.63 -2.25
N GLY A 93 -1.75 18.35 -2.11
CA GLY A 93 -1.91 17.57 -0.88
C GLY A 93 -3.37 17.28 -0.52
N ARG A 94 -4.33 17.65 -1.38
CA ARG A 94 -5.75 17.50 -1.10
C ARG A 94 -6.17 16.04 -1.22
N THR A 95 -6.84 15.52 -0.19
CA THR A 95 -7.50 14.21 -0.26
C THR A 95 -8.72 14.30 -1.16
N LEU A 96 -8.73 13.50 -2.21
CA LEU A 96 -9.80 13.44 -3.22
C LEU A 96 -10.79 12.32 -2.92
N ALA A 97 -10.34 11.25 -2.27
CA ALA A 97 -11.21 10.15 -1.89
C ALA A 97 -10.60 9.35 -0.72
N ARG A 98 -11.44 8.71 0.11
CA ARG A 98 -10.98 7.85 1.20
C ARG A 98 -11.89 6.64 1.42
N SER A 99 -11.28 5.50 1.77
CA SER A 99 -12.05 4.36 2.25
C SER A 99 -12.49 4.59 3.70
N VAL A 100 -13.72 4.20 3.99
CA VAL A 100 -14.28 4.22 5.34
C VAL A 100 -14.76 2.81 5.69
N PRO A 101 -14.42 2.30 6.89
CA PRO A 101 -14.86 0.96 7.30
C PRO A 101 -16.36 0.80 7.15
N CYS A 102 -16.76 -0.29 6.48
CA CYS A 102 -18.16 -0.67 6.28
C CYS A 102 -19.03 0.37 5.54
N LYS A 103 -18.43 1.31 4.80
CA LYS A 103 -19.14 2.30 3.99
C LYS A 103 -18.60 2.32 2.56
N PRO A 104 -19.40 2.82 1.60
CA PRO A 104 -18.88 3.20 0.29
C PRO A 104 -17.72 4.18 0.43
N PHE A 105 -16.85 4.20 -0.59
CA PHE A 105 -15.73 5.13 -0.64
C PHE A 105 -16.23 6.57 -0.58
N GLU A 106 -15.73 7.36 0.37
CA GLU A 106 -16.09 8.77 0.50
C GLU A 106 -15.29 9.57 -0.52
N LEU A 107 -15.99 10.25 -1.43
CA LEU A 107 -15.41 11.12 -2.45
C LEU A 107 -15.46 12.57 -1.97
N ASP A 108 -14.43 13.33 -2.29
CA ASP A 108 -14.50 14.78 -2.22
C ASP A 108 -15.61 15.26 -3.19
N PRO A 109 -16.55 16.12 -2.76
CA PRO A 109 -17.68 16.55 -3.61
C PRO A 109 -17.27 17.23 -4.92
N GLN A 110 -16.05 17.78 -5.00
CA GLN A 110 -15.49 18.40 -6.19
C GLN A 110 -14.62 17.43 -7.00
N PHE A 111 -14.40 16.21 -6.50
CA PHE A 111 -13.69 15.17 -7.20
C PHE A 111 -14.66 14.32 -8.02
N ILE A 112 -14.58 14.49 -9.34
CA ILE A 112 -15.25 13.62 -10.30
C ILE A 112 -14.23 12.53 -10.66
N PRO A 113 -14.41 11.27 -10.21
CA PRO A 113 -13.52 10.20 -10.60
C PRO A 113 -13.55 10.07 -12.13
N PRO A 114 -12.41 9.78 -12.77
CA PRO A 114 -12.42 9.48 -14.20
C PRO A 114 -13.37 8.31 -14.37
N VAL A 115 -14.28 8.42 -15.34
CA VAL A 115 -15.02 7.24 -15.78
C VAL A 115 -13.96 6.30 -16.33
N CYS A 116 -13.56 5.31 -15.55
CA CYS A 116 -12.98 4.13 -16.14
C CYS A 116 -14.10 3.57 -17.00
N GLU A 117 -14.01 3.75 -18.32
CA GLU A 117 -14.55 2.69 -19.18
C GLU A 117 -13.95 1.42 -18.60
N VAL A 118 -14.80 0.47 -18.23
CA VAL A 118 -14.36 -0.83 -17.71
C VAL A 118 -13.63 -1.49 -18.88
N GLY A 119 -12.37 -1.12 -19.06
CA GLY A 119 -11.44 -1.77 -19.96
C GLY A 119 -11.29 -3.17 -19.41
N GLU A 120 -11.54 -4.13 -20.30
CA GLU A 120 -11.57 -5.56 -20.01
C GLU A 120 -10.51 -5.96 -18.99
N VAL A 121 -10.95 -6.71 -17.98
CA VAL A 121 -10.04 -7.48 -17.12
C VAL A 121 -9.28 -8.39 -18.08
N LEU A 122 -8.05 -8.00 -18.45
CA LEU A 122 -7.17 -8.87 -19.20
C LEU A 122 -6.92 -10.12 -18.35
N PRO A 123 -7.12 -11.33 -18.92
CA PRO A 123 -7.00 -12.60 -18.21
C PRO A 123 -5.60 -12.87 -17.67
#